data_AF-A0A5S6QGI1-F1
#
_entry.id   AF-A0A5S6QGI1-F1
#
_cell.length_a   1.000
_cell.length_b   1.000
_cell.length_c   1.000
_cell.angle_alpha   90.00
_cell.angle_beta   90.00
_cell.angle_gamma   90.00
#
_symmetry.space_group_name_H-M   'P 1'
#
loop_
_entity.id
_entity.type
_entity.pdbx_description
1 polymer ?
#
loop_
_entity_poly.entity_id
_entity_poly.type
_entity_poly.pdbx_seq_one_letter_code
_entity_poly.pdbx_strand_id
1 'polypeptide(L)'
;MPRMNISTIRQATGEDLRLLQAVELGMKNHELVGEPLVTALAKVRQHGLNKRLRSLVQRGLLAYVKQTRREGYRLTFFGYDCLALNALFHQDAVGSVGSMIGTGKESDIYLAKSKDDEQQLVIKFTRLGRASFRQLRVKRDYHARRSHISWLYLSRISAAKEHAFMQALHDRQFPVPFPVGVNRHCIVMEYVDGVPLAHVNVAANVGELYDRLIDFAVKVAECGLIHCDFNEFNVLVTSEGNPFVIDFPQAVSTKHPNAESYFDRDVQAIARFFENRFGYTSQVPLPDLKDITRKYDLDVLLKASGYKGISEDESVEEDIAEECASTSDGSSGLDKDDSKDEEDDENIHVEEKDTLQTITYKMGQFRFDSGLSLEGRDSRQWDSRSPAEIDYKEIRRIVKHDLARKMRKREIRLAKTECTRRNATKGVEKNMKRDVEVFGD
;
A
#
# COMPACT_ATOMS: atom_id res chain seq x y z
N MET A 1 4.37 -20.04 -0.54
CA MET A 1 2.94 -19.80 -0.22
C MET A 1 2.09 -20.39 -1.34
N PRO A 2 0.82 -20.78 -1.08
CA PRO A 2 -0.06 -21.27 -2.14
C PRO A 2 -0.26 -20.22 -3.24
N ARG A 3 -0.57 -20.65 -4.46
CA ARG A 3 -0.99 -19.73 -5.55
C ARG A 3 -2.42 -19.24 -5.28
N MET A 4 -2.78 -18.06 -5.79
CA MET A 4 -4.15 -17.54 -5.68
C MET A 4 -5.14 -18.56 -6.26
N ASN A 5 -6.14 -18.95 -5.47
CA ASN A 5 -7.19 -19.85 -5.93
C ASN A 5 -8.40 -19.03 -6.40
N ILE A 6 -8.45 -18.78 -7.70
CA ILE A 6 -9.53 -18.01 -8.36
C ILE A 6 -10.90 -18.66 -8.10
N SER A 7 -10.97 -20.00 -8.04
CA SER A 7 -12.24 -20.69 -7.76
C SER A 7 -12.77 -20.39 -6.36
N THR A 8 -11.88 -20.29 -5.36
CA THR A 8 -12.23 -19.89 -4.01
C THR A 8 -12.74 -18.46 -3.95
N ILE A 9 -12.15 -17.55 -4.74
CA ILE A 9 -12.60 -16.15 -4.82
C ILE A 9 -14.00 -16.06 -5.45
N ARG A 10 -14.23 -16.79 -6.55
CA ARG A 10 -15.53 -16.83 -7.24
C ARG A 10 -16.67 -17.38 -6.36
N GLN A 11 -16.35 -18.30 -5.45
CA GLN A 11 -17.32 -18.89 -4.53
C GLN A 11 -17.61 -18.00 -3.30
N ALA A 12 -16.97 -16.84 -3.14
CA ALA A 12 -17.24 -15.93 -2.04
C ALA A 12 -18.63 -15.29 -2.18
N THR A 13 -19.46 -15.43 -1.15
CA THR A 13 -20.78 -14.81 -1.12
C THR A 13 -20.70 -13.33 -0.72
N GLY A 14 -21.76 -12.56 -0.97
CA GLY A 14 -21.82 -11.16 -0.51
C GLY A 14 -21.65 -11.00 1.02
N GLU A 15 -22.13 -11.98 1.81
CA GLU A 15 -21.90 -12.01 3.26
C GLU A 15 -20.43 -12.30 3.59
N ASP A 16 -19.78 -13.23 2.88
CA ASP A 16 -18.36 -13.52 3.05
C ASP A 16 -17.51 -12.26 2.79
N LEU A 17 -17.81 -11.51 1.73
CA LEU A 17 -17.14 -10.25 1.41
C LEU A 17 -17.33 -9.20 2.51
N ARG A 18 -18.54 -9.06 3.07
CA ARG A 18 -18.79 -8.18 4.23
C ARG A 18 -17.97 -8.58 5.45
N LEU A 19 -17.83 -9.88 5.72
CA LEU A 19 -17.01 -10.38 6.82
C LEU A 19 -15.53 -10.09 6.62
N LEU A 20 -15.02 -10.28 5.40
CA LEU A 20 -13.64 -9.93 5.05
C LEU A 20 -13.39 -8.42 5.19
N GLN A 21 -14.32 -7.58 4.74
CA GLN A 21 -14.25 -6.12 4.91
C GLN A 21 -14.29 -5.71 6.39
N ALA A 22 -15.13 -6.35 7.20
CA ALA A 22 -15.20 -6.11 8.64
C ALA A 22 -13.86 -6.42 9.33
N VAL A 23 -13.21 -7.53 8.97
CA VAL A 23 -11.87 -7.87 9.47
C VAL A 23 -10.83 -6.85 8.99
N GLU A 24 -10.82 -6.48 7.70
CA GLU A 24 -9.91 -5.45 7.17
C GLU A 24 -10.03 -4.13 7.95
N LEU A 25 -11.26 -3.72 8.25
CA LEU A 25 -11.53 -2.48 8.97
C LEU A 25 -11.09 -2.55 10.42
N GLY A 26 -11.32 -3.69 11.09
CA GLY A 26 -10.80 -3.95 12.44
C GLY A 26 -9.27 -3.96 12.49
N MET A 27 -8.62 -4.39 11.39
CA MET A 27 -7.16 -4.46 11.28
C MET A 27 -6.46 -3.09 11.24
N LYS A 28 -7.19 -2.00 11.03
CA LYS A 28 -6.62 -0.64 11.11
C LYS A 28 -6.06 -0.31 12.49
N ASN A 29 -6.73 -0.80 13.55
CA ASN A 29 -6.40 -0.48 14.94
C ASN A 29 -6.01 -1.72 15.76
N HIS A 30 -6.17 -2.92 15.21
CA HIS A 30 -5.88 -4.18 15.90
C HIS A 30 -5.09 -5.14 15.03
N GLU A 31 -4.02 -5.73 15.57
CA GLU A 31 -3.29 -6.82 14.90
C GLU A 31 -4.16 -8.06 14.68
N LEU A 32 -4.99 -8.40 15.67
CA LEU A 32 -5.98 -9.48 15.62
C LEU A 32 -7.37 -8.92 15.95
N VAL A 33 -8.35 -9.23 15.11
CA VAL A 33 -9.73 -8.76 15.24
C VAL A 33 -10.57 -9.84 15.93
N GLY A 34 -11.04 -9.55 17.14
CA GLY A 34 -11.88 -10.48 17.90
C GLY A 34 -13.27 -10.64 17.29
N GLU A 35 -13.89 -11.80 17.49
CA GLU A 35 -15.24 -12.12 17.00
C GLU A 35 -16.30 -11.03 17.33
N PRO A 36 -16.38 -10.47 18.56
CA PRO A 36 -17.39 -9.46 18.88
C PRO A 36 -17.26 -8.19 18.02
N LEU A 37 -16.02 -7.82 17.69
CA LEU A 37 -15.74 -6.66 16.85
C LEU A 37 -16.08 -6.98 15.39
N VAL A 38 -15.75 -8.18 14.90
CA VAL A 38 -16.15 -8.60 13.54
C VAL A 38 -17.66 -8.53 13.39
N THR A 39 -18.44 -9.02 14.36
CA THR A 39 -19.91 -8.96 14.22
C THR A 39 -20.44 -7.54 14.24
N ALA A 40 -19.90 -6.68 15.11
CA ALA A 40 -20.33 -5.29 15.20
C ALA A 40 -20.05 -4.53 13.88
N LEU A 41 -18.91 -4.79 13.25
CA LEU A 41 -18.51 -4.16 12.00
C LEU A 41 -19.25 -4.71 10.78
N ALA A 42 -19.49 -6.02 10.74
CA ALA A 42 -20.12 -6.66 9.58
C ALA A 42 -21.61 -6.35 9.46
N LYS A 43 -22.27 -5.94 10.54
CA LYS A 43 -23.74 -5.74 10.62
C LYS A 43 -24.53 -6.97 10.11
N VAL A 44 -23.97 -8.17 10.30
CA VAL A 44 -24.59 -9.46 9.91
C VAL A 44 -25.28 -10.09 11.12
N ARG A 45 -26.36 -10.85 10.89
CA ARG A 45 -27.01 -11.64 11.95
C ARG A 45 -26.00 -12.57 12.62
N GLN A 46 -26.00 -12.59 13.94
CA GLN A 46 -25.08 -13.41 14.77
C GLN A 46 -25.21 -14.92 14.46
N HIS A 47 -26.39 -15.36 14.03
CA HIS A 47 -26.64 -16.76 13.76
C HIS A 47 -25.85 -17.25 12.54
N GLY A 48 -25.02 -18.28 12.72
CA GLY A 48 -24.21 -18.87 11.66
C GLY A 48 -22.88 -18.15 11.36
N LEU A 49 -22.60 -17.00 11.99
CA LEU A 49 -21.37 -16.24 11.81
C LEU A 49 -20.12 -17.10 12.08
N ASN A 50 -20.11 -17.82 13.20
CA ASN A 50 -19.02 -18.70 13.58
C ASN A 50 -18.73 -19.80 12.55
N LYS A 51 -19.78 -20.34 11.91
CA LYS A 51 -19.64 -21.35 10.86
C LYS A 51 -19.02 -20.73 9.61
N ARG A 52 -19.44 -19.51 9.24
CA ARG A 52 -18.87 -18.77 8.11
C ARG A 52 -17.42 -18.36 8.35
N LEU A 53 -17.09 -17.81 9.53
CA LEU A 53 -15.71 -17.47 9.89
C LEU A 53 -14.79 -18.70 9.84
N ARG A 54 -15.25 -19.86 10.34
CA ARG A 54 -14.51 -21.13 10.19
C ARG A 54 -14.35 -21.54 8.73
N SER A 55 -15.39 -21.38 7.91
CA SER A 55 -15.32 -21.67 6.47
C SER A 55 -14.32 -20.75 5.75
N LEU A 56 -14.29 -19.45 6.07
CA LEU A 56 -13.31 -18.50 5.53
C LEU A 56 -11.87 -18.84 5.93
N VAL A 57 -11.69 -19.36 7.15
CA VAL A 57 -10.39 -19.87 7.62
C VAL A 57 -9.99 -21.15 6.88
N GLN A 58 -10.92 -22.10 6.70
CA GLN A 58 -10.68 -23.33 5.93
C GLN A 58 -10.32 -23.03 4.46
N ARG A 59 -10.94 -22.00 3.88
CA ARG A 59 -10.65 -21.50 2.53
C ARG A 59 -9.37 -20.66 2.46
N GLY A 60 -8.73 -20.38 3.59
CA GLY A 60 -7.50 -19.60 3.67
C GLY A 60 -7.66 -18.10 3.44
N LEU A 61 -8.89 -17.56 3.42
CA LEU A 61 -9.17 -16.13 3.27
C LEU A 61 -8.96 -15.36 4.59
N LEU A 62 -9.17 -16.05 5.71
CA LEU A 62 -8.85 -15.57 7.05
C LEU A 62 -7.85 -16.51 7.72
N ALA A 63 -7.06 -15.96 8.65
CA ALA A 63 -6.27 -16.75 9.57
C ALA A 63 -6.79 -16.51 10.99
N TYR A 64 -7.17 -17.59 11.67
CA TYR A 64 -7.47 -17.55 13.10
C TYR A 64 -6.18 -17.75 13.89
N VAL A 65 -5.89 -16.84 14.81
CA VAL A 65 -4.70 -16.88 15.66
C VAL A 65 -5.14 -16.91 17.10
N LYS A 66 -4.67 -17.91 17.85
CA LYS A 66 -4.87 -18.03 19.29
C LYS A 66 -3.51 -17.97 20.02
N GLN A 67 -3.22 -16.82 20.61
CA GLN A 67 -2.06 -16.60 21.49
C GLN A 67 -2.53 -16.60 22.96
N THR A 68 -1.59 -16.78 23.90
CA THR A 68 -1.85 -16.86 25.35
C THR A 68 -2.67 -15.69 25.92
N ARG A 69 -2.62 -14.50 25.29
CA ARG A 69 -3.37 -13.30 25.74
C ARG A 69 -4.30 -12.67 24.71
N ARG A 70 -4.27 -13.14 23.46
CA ARG A 70 -5.01 -12.53 22.33
C ARG A 70 -5.50 -13.63 21.41
N GLU A 71 -6.78 -13.61 21.09
CA GLU A 71 -7.36 -14.45 20.04
C GLU A 71 -8.16 -13.59 19.07
N GLY A 72 -8.16 -13.99 17.81
CA GLY A 72 -8.91 -13.29 16.79
C GLY A 72 -8.53 -13.71 15.38
N TYR A 73 -9.15 -13.02 14.43
CA TYR A 73 -8.97 -13.20 13.01
C TYR A 73 -8.05 -12.12 12.45
N ARG A 74 -7.26 -12.50 11.47
CA ARG A 74 -6.54 -11.56 10.60
C ARG A 74 -6.79 -11.94 9.15
N LEU A 75 -6.76 -10.94 8.29
CA LEU A 75 -6.86 -11.14 6.85
C LEU A 75 -5.56 -11.78 6.32
N THR A 76 -5.71 -12.73 5.41
CA THR A 76 -4.59 -13.27 4.64
C THR A 76 -4.42 -12.49 3.34
N PHE A 77 -3.31 -12.71 2.63
CA PHE A 77 -3.15 -12.16 1.29
C PHE A 77 -4.28 -12.60 0.34
N PHE A 78 -4.76 -13.85 0.42
CA PHE A 78 -5.88 -14.32 -0.42
C PHE A 78 -7.22 -13.66 -0.07
N GLY A 79 -7.49 -13.44 1.22
CA GLY A 79 -8.66 -12.67 1.62
C GLY A 79 -8.60 -11.22 1.10
N TYR A 80 -7.40 -10.65 1.09
CA TYR A 80 -7.16 -9.31 0.57
C TYR A 80 -7.29 -9.25 -0.95
N ASP A 81 -6.82 -10.26 -1.68
CA ASP A 81 -7.01 -10.41 -3.13
C ASP A 81 -8.49 -10.44 -3.50
N CYS A 82 -9.27 -11.22 -2.76
CA CYS A 82 -10.71 -11.35 -2.97
C CYS A 82 -11.41 -9.99 -2.84
N LEU A 83 -11.05 -9.20 -1.83
CA LEU A 83 -11.60 -7.85 -1.64
C LEU A 83 -11.17 -6.87 -2.73
N ALA A 84 -9.91 -6.93 -3.16
CA ALA A 84 -9.37 -6.07 -4.20
C ALA A 84 -10.02 -6.35 -5.56
N LEU A 85 -10.06 -7.63 -5.96
CA LEU A 85 -10.70 -8.06 -7.20
C LEU A 85 -12.18 -7.71 -7.22
N ASN A 86 -12.92 -8.00 -6.14
CA ASN A 86 -14.34 -7.66 -6.08
C ASN A 86 -14.59 -6.16 -6.29
N ALA A 87 -13.74 -5.30 -5.72
CA ALA A 87 -13.86 -3.86 -5.93
C ALA A 87 -13.54 -3.45 -7.38
N LEU A 88 -12.48 -4.01 -7.98
CA LEU A 88 -12.10 -3.73 -9.37
C LEU A 88 -13.15 -4.21 -10.37
N PHE A 89 -13.80 -5.36 -10.12
CA PHE A 89 -14.94 -5.83 -10.91
C PHE A 89 -16.12 -4.85 -10.86
N HIS A 90 -16.43 -4.29 -9.68
CA HIS A 90 -17.52 -3.30 -9.54
C HIS A 90 -17.18 -1.92 -10.09
N GLN A 91 -15.89 -1.62 -10.26
CA GLN A 91 -15.40 -0.40 -10.91
C GLN A 91 -15.33 -0.54 -12.44
N ASP A 92 -15.75 -1.68 -12.99
CA ASP A 92 -15.62 -2.05 -14.40
C ASP A 92 -14.17 -2.00 -14.94
N ALA A 93 -13.18 -1.99 -14.04
CA ALA A 93 -11.75 -2.00 -14.39
C ALA A 93 -11.28 -3.37 -14.89
N VAL A 94 -11.99 -4.45 -14.55
CA VAL A 94 -11.70 -5.82 -15.00
C VAL A 94 -12.99 -6.61 -15.20
N GLY A 95 -13.09 -7.37 -16.28
CA GLY A 95 -14.20 -8.25 -16.61
C GLY A 95 -13.94 -9.73 -16.32
N SER A 96 -12.71 -10.21 -16.54
CA SER A 96 -12.32 -11.58 -16.17
C SER A 96 -10.84 -11.69 -15.80
N VAL A 97 -10.50 -12.69 -14.98
CA VAL A 97 -9.11 -13.01 -14.58
C VAL A 97 -8.69 -14.31 -15.25
N GLY A 98 -7.58 -14.26 -15.97
CA GLY A 98 -6.97 -15.38 -16.69
C GLY A 98 -5.85 -16.07 -15.91
N SER A 99 -4.89 -16.63 -16.66
CA SER A 99 -3.75 -17.34 -16.12
C SER A 99 -2.72 -16.41 -15.49
N MET A 100 -1.94 -16.94 -14.56
CA MET A 100 -0.76 -16.25 -14.03
C MET A 100 0.36 -16.30 -15.07
N ILE A 101 0.91 -15.13 -15.42
CA ILE A 101 1.98 -15.00 -16.41
C ILE A 101 3.35 -14.72 -15.78
N GLY A 102 3.38 -14.22 -14.54
CA GLY A 102 4.62 -13.92 -13.84
C GLY A 102 4.50 -14.08 -12.33
N THR A 103 5.58 -14.54 -11.69
CA THR A 103 5.72 -14.55 -10.23
C THR A 103 7.07 -13.97 -9.87
N GLY A 104 7.06 -12.78 -9.28
CA GLY A 104 8.25 -12.11 -8.77
C GLY A 104 8.49 -12.36 -7.29
N LYS A 105 9.58 -11.77 -6.77
CA LYS A 105 9.90 -11.76 -5.33
C LYS A 105 8.85 -10.97 -4.54
N GLU A 106 8.28 -9.95 -5.15
CA GLU A 106 7.42 -8.95 -4.49
C GLU A 106 6.09 -8.72 -5.21
N SER A 107 5.80 -9.48 -6.29
CA SER A 107 4.58 -9.33 -7.06
C SER A 107 4.13 -10.64 -7.70
N ASP A 108 2.82 -10.77 -7.92
CA ASP A 108 2.26 -11.81 -8.80
C ASP A 108 1.54 -11.11 -9.97
N ILE A 109 1.78 -11.58 -11.19
CA ILE A 109 1.24 -10.99 -12.43
C ILE A 109 0.27 -11.97 -13.08
N TYR A 110 -0.96 -11.52 -13.32
CA TYR A 110 -2.03 -12.29 -13.94
C TYR A 110 -2.51 -11.61 -15.21
N LEU A 111 -2.83 -12.41 -16.23
CA LEU A 111 -3.58 -11.94 -17.38
C LEU A 111 -5.03 -11.69 -16.96
N ALA A 112 -5.67 -10.71 -17.56
CA ALA A 112 -7.06 -10.36 -17.36
C ALA A 112 -7.65 -9.82 -18.65
N LYS A 113 -8.96 -9.58 -18.64
CA LYS A 113 -9.65 -8.92 -19.75
C LYS A 113 -10.56 -7.83 -19.23
N SER A 114 -10.72 -6.77 -20.02
CA SER A 114 -11.77 -5.76 -19.82
C SER A 114 -13.16 -6.38 -19.95
N LYS A 115 -14.16 -5.74 -19.37
CA LYS A 115 -15.55 -6.19 -19.37
C LYS A 115 -16.26 -5.92 -20.69
N ASP A 116 -15.94 -4.79 -21.33
CA ASP A 116 -16.69 -4.29 -22.47
C ASP A 116 -16.07 -4.71 -23.81
N ASP A 117 -14.74 -4.55 -23.96
CA ASP A 117 -14.07 -4.68 -25.26
C ASP A 117 -13.21 -5.96 -25.39
N GLU A 118 -13.25 -6.87 -24.40
CA GLU A 118 -12.38 -8.06 -24.34
C GLU A 118 -10.86 -7.76 -24.45
N GLN A 119 -10.47 -6.48 -24.31
CA GLN A 119 -9.08 -6.03 -24.34
C GLN A 119 -8.27 -6.76 -23.28
N GLN A 120 -7.08 -7.22 -23.65
CA GLN A 120 -6.17 -7.88 -22.73
C GLN A 120 -5.60 -6.88 -21.73
N LEU A 121 -5.65 -7.24 -20.46
CA LEU A 121 -5.17 -6.46 -19.33
C LEU A 121 -4.21 -7.30 -18.49
N VAL A 122 -3.45 -6.63 -17.63
CA VAL A 122 -2.59 -7.24 -16.64
C VAL A 122 -3.03 -6.82 -15.24
N ILE A 123 -3.10 -7.79 -14.34
CA ILE A 123 -3.29 -7.55 -12.91
C ILE A 123 -1.97 -7.83 -12.18
N LYS A 124 -1.43 -6.81 -11.53
CA LYS A 124 -0.27 -6.90 -10.63
C LYS A 124 -0.75 -6.88 -9.18
N PHE A 125 -0.52 -7.98 -8.46
CA PHE A 125 -0.68 -8.04 -7.01
C PHE A 125 0.66 -7.75 -6.33
N THR A 126 0.74 -6.71 -5.51
CA THR A 126 1.91 -6.41 -4.69
C THR A 126 1.96 -7.29 -3.44
N ARG A 127 3.10 -7.93 -3.20
CA ARG A 127 3.32 -8.99 -2.20
C ARG A 127 4.54 -8.69 -1.33
N LEU A 128 4.55 -7.54 -0.66
CA LEU A 128 5.63 -7.21 0.27
C LEU A 128 5.70 -8.22 1.41
N GLY A 129 6.92 -8.58 1.82
CA GLY A 129 7.18 -9.55 2.88
C GLY A 129 7.13 -11.04 2.45
N ARG A 130 7.04 -11.33 1.14
CA ARG A 130 7.14 -12.70 0.59
C ARG A 130 8.58 -13.23 0.67
N ALA A 131 9.55 -12.43 0.25
CA ALA A 131 10.95 -12.68 0.57
C ALA A 131 11.18 -12.23 2.02
N SER A 132 11.73 -13.11 2.86
CA SER A 132 12.04 -12.81 4.24
C SER A 132 13.12 -11.73 4.33
N PHE A 133 12.73 -10.46 4.29
CA PHE A 133 13.61 -9.35 4.65
C PHE A 133 13.83 -9.38 6.16
N ARG A 134 14.78 -10.20 6.61
CA ARG A 134 15.35 -10.07 7.96
C ARG A 134 15.92 -8.66 8.20
N GLN A 135 16.27 -7.91 7.14
CA GLN A 135 16.83 -6.56 7.20
C GLN A 135 15.81 -5.41 7.33
N LEU A 136 14.55 -5.56 6.87
CA LEU A 136 13.54 -4.49 7.07
C LEU A 136 13.04 -4.40 8.51
N ARG A 137 13.35 -5.39 9.36
CA ARG A 137 13.14 -5.30 10.82
C ARG A 137 14.15 -4.39 11.53
N VAL A 138 15.22 -3.97 10.85
CA VAL A 138 16.29 -3.14 11.44
C VAL A 138 16.07 -1.64 11.19
N LYS A 139 15.22 -1.24 10.22
CA LYS A 139 14.79 0.17 10.03
C LYS A 139 13.45 0.47 10.70
N ARG A 140 13.20 -0.14 11.87
CA ARG A 140 11.89 -0.14 12.52
C ARG A 140 11.62 1.09 13.41
N ASP A 141 12.49 2.09 13.36
CA ASP A 141 12.40 3.34 14.14
C ASP A 141 11.81 4.53 13.39
N TYR A 142 11.41 4.38 12.13
CA TYR A 142 11.02 5.52 11.27
C TYR A 142 9.56 6.00 11.38
N HIS A 143 8.65 5.34 12.13
CA HIS A 143 7.22 5.70 12.07
C HIS A 143 6.52 5.62 13.43
N ALA A 144 6.70 6.68 14.22
CA ALA A 144 6.03 6.89 15.48
C ALA A 144 4.49 6.96 15.34
N ARG A 145 3.78 6.34 16.31
CA ARG A 145 2.33 6.38 16.63
C ARG A 145 1.39 5.25 16.14
N ARG A 146 1.84 4.20 15.41
CA ARG A 146 1.00 2.98 15.20
C ARG A 146 1.68 1.72 15.77
N SER A 147 1.00 1.03 16.69
CA SER A 147 1.55 -0.15 17.37
C SER A 147 1.71 -1.39 16.48
N HIS A 148 1.14 -1.41 15.27
CA HIS A 148 1.24 -2.53 14.33
C HIS A 148 1.03 -2.06 12.87
N ILE A 149 2.01 -2.33 12.00
CA ILE A 149 1.92 -2.13 10.54
C ILE A 149 1.90 -3.51 9.87
N SER A 150 0.83 -3.80 9.12
CA SER A 150 0.68 -5.07 8.39
C SER A 150 1.36 -4.99 7.02
N TRP A 151 1.96 -6.10 6.56
CA TRP A 151 2.45 -6.24 5.19
C TRP A 151 1.37 -5.95 4.12
N LEU A 152 0.09 -6.20 4.44
CA LEU A 152 -1.04 -5.85 3.57
C LEU A 152 -1.17 -4.34 3.38
N TYR A 153 -0.92 -3.57 4.44
CA TYR A 153 -0.98 -2.11 4.40
C TYR A 153 0.18 -1.53 3.59
N LEU A 154 1.40 -2.03 3.80
CA LEU A 154 2.56 -1.64 3.00
C LEU A 154 2.37 -1.99 1.52
N SER A 155 1.82 -3.18 1.23
CA SER A 155 1.51 -3.60 -0.16
C SER A 155 0.49 -2.69 -0.82
N ARG A 156 -0.50 -2.19 -0.05
CA ARG A 156 -1.45 -1.19 -0.54
C ARG A 156 -0.79 0.15 -0.86
N ILE A 157 0.12 0.61 -0.01
CA ILE A 157 0.83 1.87 -0.26
C ILE A 157 1.70 1.77 -1.52
N SER A 158 2.46 0.68 -1.62
CA SER A 158 3.33 0.44 -2.79
C SER A 158 2.52 0.37 -4.08
N ALA A 159 1.39 -0.36 -4.12
CA ALA A 159 0.56 -0.45 -5.30
C ALA A 159 -0.04 0.90 -5.73
N ALA A 160 -0.53 1.68 -4.77
CA ALA A 160 -1.12 2.98 -5.06
C ALA A 160 -0.07 4.03 -5.47
N LYS A 161 1.15 3.96 -4.91
CA LYS A 161 2.29 4.75 -5.40
C LYS A 161 2.59 4.38 -6.85
N GLU A 162 2.79 3.10 -7.14
CA GLU A 162 3.12 2.63 -8.49
C GLU A 162 2.08 3.06 -9.54
N HIS A 163 0.78 2.92 -9.24
CA HIS A 163 -0.29 3.41 -10.12
C HIS A 163 -0.22 4.93 -10.35
N ALA A 164 0.05 5.72 -9.30
CA ALA A 164 0.18 7.17 -9.43
C ALA A 164 1.36 7.59 -10.32
N PHE A 165 2.51 6.91 -10.18
CA PHE A 165 3.67 7.12 -11.07
C PHE A 165 3.34 6.75 -12.51
N MET A 166 2.73 5.58 -12.72
CA MET A 166 2.34 5.11 -14.05
C MET A 166 1.37 6.07 -14.74
N GLN A 167 0.35 6.56 -14.02
CA GLN A 167 -0.58 7.55 -14.54
C GLN A 167 0.11 8.85 -14.92
N ALA A 168 0.92 9.39 -14.01
CA ALA A 168 1.56 10.67 -14.20
C ALA A 168 2.58 10.66 -15.37
N LEU A 169 3.22 9.51 -15.62
CA LEU A 169 4.09 9.27 -16.77
C LEU A 169 3.28 9.05 -18.05
N HIS A 170 2.20 8.27 -18.00
CA HIS A 170 1.33 8.05 -19.14
C HIS A 170 0.68 9.35 -19.65
N ASP A 171 0.21 10.22 -18.74
CA ASP A 171 -0.38 11.52 -19.07
C ASP A 171 0.61 12.45 -19.82
N ARG A 172 1.91 12.19 -19.67
CA ARG A 172 3.03 12.88 -20.35
C ARG A 172 3.57 12.10 -21.55
N GLN A 173 2.78 11.14 -22.05
CA GLN A 173 3.10 10.35 -23.24
C GLN A 173 4.42 9.56 -23.13
N PHE A 174 4.85 9.22 -21.91
CA PHE A 174 5.94 8.26 -21.74
C PHE A 174 5.47 6.86 -22.15
N PRO A 175 6.37 6.02 -22.71
CA PRO A 175 6.04 4.64 -23.07
C PRO A 175 5.98 3.77 -21.82
N VAL A 176 4.88 3.88 -21.09
CA VAL A 176 4.53 3.06 -19.93
C VAL A 176 3.14 2.46 -20.17
N PRO A 177 2.80 1.30 -19.57
CA PRO A 177 1.47 0.73 -19.72
C PRO A 177 0.37 1.70 -19.27
N PHE A 178 -0.76 1.73 -19.96
CA PHE A 178 -1.91 2.51 -19.49
C PHE A 178 -2.44 1.96 -18.15
N PRO A 179 -2.53 2.78 -17.09
CA PRO A 179 -3.09 2.36 -15.80
C PRO A 179 -4.63 2.38 -15.85
N VAL A 180 -5.25 1.22 -15.73
CA VAL A 180 -6.72 1.08 -15.79
C VAL A 180 -7.36 1.30 -14.43
N GLY A 181 -6.72 0.84 -13.35
CA GLY A 181 -7.24 1.07 -12.01
C GLY A 181 -6.40 0.48 -10.90
N VAL A 182 -6.66 0.90 -9.66
CA VAL A 182 -5.99 0.39 -8.47
C VAL A 182 -6.97 0.18 -7.33
N ASN A 183 -6.85 -0.96 -6.65
CA ASN A 183 -7.57 -1.21 -5.42
C ASN A 183 -6.70 -2.00 -4.45
N ARG A 184 -6.57 -1.51 -3.21
CA ARG A 184 -5.72 -2.13 -2.18
C ARG A 184 -4.30 -2.33 -2.72
N HIS A 185 -3.81 -3.55 -2.80
CA HIS A 185 -2.48 -3.94 -3.30
C HIS A 185 -2.52 -4.48 -4.74
N CYS A 186 -3.60 -4.18 -5.47
CA CYS A 186 -3.86 -4.71 -6.81
C CYS A 186 -3.92 -3.55 -7.81
N ILE A 187 -3.13 -3.63 -8.86
CA ILE A 187 -3.10 -2.68 -9.98
C ILE A 187 -3.59 -3.42 -11.22
N VAL A 188 -4.48 -2.79 -11.98
CA VAL A 188 -4.89 -3.21 -13.31
C VAL A 188 -4.29 -2.23 -14.32
N MET A 189 -3.61 -2.76 -15.32
CA MET A 189 -2.95 -1.97 -16.37
C MET A 189 -3.08 -2.67 -17.71
N GLU A 190 -2.77 -1.94 -18.78
CA GLU A 190 -2.69 -2.47 -20.14
C GLU A 190 -1.75 -3.67 -20.25
N TYR A 191 -2.15 -4.66 -21.05
CA TYR A 191 -1.24 -5.71 -21.48
C TYR A 191 -0.37 -5.18 -22.63
N VAL A 192 0.92 -5.01 -22.37
CA VAL A 192 1.91 -4.70 -23.39
C VAL A 192 2.37 -6.02 -24.02
N ASP A 193 2.08 -6.21 -25.31
CA ASP A 193 2.54 -7.38 -26.08
C ASP A 193 4.02 -7.21 -26.46
N GLY A 194 4.88 -7.38 -25.46
CA GLY A 194 6.33 -7.25 -25.59
C GLY A 194 7.07 -8.27 -24.74
N VAL A 195 8.32 -8.53 -25.13
CA VAL A 195 9.22 -9.41 -24.38
C VAL A 195 10.19 -8.56 -23.56
N PRO A 196 10.59 -9.01 -22.35
CA PRO A 196 11.65 -8.32 -21.61
C PRO A 196 12.91 -8.16 -22.45
N LEU A 197 13.55 -7.00 -22.39
CA LEU A 197 14.77 -6.68 -23.14
C LEU A 197 15.87 -7.72 -22.89
N ALA A 198 15.93 -8.29 -21.68
CA ALA A 198 16.80 -9.41 -21.31
C ALA A 198 16.71 -10.63 -22.25
N HIS A 199 15.56 -10.85 -22.88
CA HIS A 199 15.27 -11.96 -23.79
C HIS A 199 15.38 -11.59 -25.28
N VAL A 200 15.67 -10.32 -25.60
CA VAL A 200 15.85 -9.87 -26.97
C VAL A 200 17.27 -10.22 -27.44
N ASN A 201 17.36 -11.15 -28.40
CA ASN A 201 18.66 -11.57 -28.97
C ASN A 201 19.02 -10.81 -30.24
N VAL A 202 18.01 -10.37 -31.00
CA VAL A 202 18.18 -9.63 -32.25
C VAL A 202 17.19 -8.49 -32.23
N ALA A 203 17.68 -7.27 -32.44
CA ALA A 203 16.87 -6.08 -32.66
C ALA A 203 17.15 -5.56 -34.06
N ALA A 204 16.10 -5.09 -34.76
CA ALA A 204 16.25 -4.58 -36.12
C ALA A 204 17.18 -3.37 -36.19
N ASN A 205 17.10 -2.48 -35.20
CA ASN A 205 17.96 -1.31 -35.05
C ASN A 205 18.38 -1.15 -33.59
N VAL A 206 19.56 -1.69 -33.25
CA VAL A 206 20.10 -1.65 -31.88
C VAL A 206 20.41 -0.21 -31.44
N GLY A 207 20.95 0.62 -32.33
CA GLY A 207 21.30 2.00 -32.01
C GLY A 207 20.07 2.85 -31.67
N GLU A 208 19.02 2.75 -32.49
CA GLU A 208 17.77 3.47 -32.23
C GLU A 208 17.08 3.01 -30.93
N LEU A 209 17.09 1.71 -30.64
CA LEU A 209 16.54 1.20 -29.38
C LEU A 209 17.34 1.73 -28.18
N TYR A 210 18.67 1.76 -28.27
CA TYR A 210 19.54 2.33 -27.25
C TYR A 210 19.22 3.82 -27.03
N ASP A 211 19.19 4.60 -28.10
CA ASP A 211 18.94 6.04 -28.06
C ASP A 211 17.58 6.35 -27.42
N ARG A 212 16.53 5.57 -27.75
CA ARG A 212 15.20 5.72 -27.14
C ARG A 212 15.21 5.43 -25.63
N LEU A 213 16.02 4.49 -25.16
CA LEU A 213 16.11 4.16 -23.72
C LEU A 213 16.90 5.20 -22.93
N ILE A 214 17.99 5.71 -23.50
CA ILE A 214 18.75 6.81 -22.88
C ILE A 214 17.91 8.10 -22.87
N ASP A 215 17.23 8.42 -23.98
CA ASP A 215 16.30 9.55 -24.07
C ASP A 215 15.14 9.41 -23.08
N PHE A 216 14.62 8.19 -22.87
CA PHE A 216 13.64 7.92 -21.82
C PHE A 216 14.18 8.31 -20.43
N ALA A 217 15.38 7.84 -20.05
CA ALA A 217 15.98 8.16 -18.76
C ALA A 217 16.17 9.67 -18.58
N VAL A 218 16.65 10.36 -19.62
CA VAL A 218 16.82 11.82 -19.62
C VAL A 218 15.48 12.53 -19.42
N LYS A 219 14.44 12.17 -20.19
CA LYS A 219 13.10 12.78 -20.07
C LYS A 219 12.46 12.53 -18.70
N VAL A 220 12.69 11.38 -18.08
CA VAL A 220 12.23 11.10 -16.71
C VAL A 220 12.96 12.00 -15.71
N ALA A 221 14.28 12.22 -15.88
CA ALA A 221 15.06 13.17 -15.08
C ALA A 221 14.62 14.64 -15.29
N GLU A 222 14.26 15.04 -16.52
CA GLU A 222 13.66 16.33 -16.81
C GLU A 222 12.32 16.52 -16.06
N CYS A 223 11.60 15.43 -15.77
CA CYS A 223 10.39 15.44 -14.95
C CYS A 223 10.65 15.45 -13.45
N GLY A 224 11.92 15.50 -13.02
CA GLY A 224 12.33 15.50 -11.63
C GLY A 224 12.43 14.11 -11.00
N LEU A 225 12.39 13.03 -11.78
CA LEU A 225 12.42 11.66 -11.29
C LEU A 225 13.64 10.87 -11.78
N ILE A 226 14.03 9.86 -11.01
CA ILE A 226 15.00 8.84 -11.42
C ILE A 226 14.37 7.48 -11.11
N HIS A 227 14.47 6.53 -12.04
CA HIS A 227 13.80 5.23 -11.92
C HIS A 227 14.38 4.38 -10.79
N CYS A 228 15.69 4.41 -10.60
CA CYS A 228 16.48 3.67 -9.60
C CYS A 228 16.49 2.14 -9.73
N ASP A 229 15.86 1.59 -10.75
CA ASP A 229 15.90 0.16 -11.07
C ASP A 229 15.80 -0.03 -12.59
N PHE A 230 16.46 0.84 -13.36
CA PHE A 230 16.37 0.83 -14.82
C PHE A 230 17.35 -0.21 -15.39
N ASN A 231 16.81 -1.37 -15.77
CA ASN A 231 17.58 -2.52 -16.25
C ASN A 231 16.81 -3.29 -17.34
N GLU A 232 17.45 -4.29 -17.93
CA GLU A 232 16.91 -5.09 -19.03
C GLU A 232 15.68 -5.94 -18.69
N PHE A 233 15.35 -6.12 -17.41
CA PHE A 233 14.16 -6.85 -16.97
C PHE A 233 12.94 -5.93 -16.82
N ASN A 234 13.17 -4.63 -16.62
CA ASN A 234 12.13 -3.60 -16.45
C ASN A 234 11.82 -2.85 -17.76
N VAL A 235 12.35 -3.32 -18.89
CA VAL A 235 12.05 -2.83 -20.23
C VAL A 235 11.40 -3.96 -21.03
N LEU A 236 10.19 -3.73 -21.53
CA LEU A 236 9.50 -4.60 -22.49
C LEU A 236 9.71 -4.03 -23.90
N VAL A 237 10.03 -4.89 -24.86
CA VAL A 237 10.19 -4.50 -26.27
C VAL A 237 9.10 -5.18 -27.08
N THR A 238 8.27 -4.38 -27.75
CA THR A 238 7.20 -4.90 -28.63
C THR A 238 7.78 -5.51 -29.90
N SER A 239 6.95 -6.25 -30.65
CA SER A 239 7.32 -6.79 -31.97
C SER A 239 7.73 -5.71 -32.98
N GLU A 240 7.23 -4.48 -32.82
CA GLU A 240 7.57 -3.30 -33.61
C GLU A 240 8.91 -2.66 -33.20
N GLY A 241 9.55 -3.14 -32.12
CA GLY A 241 10.78 -2.58 -31.58
C GLY A 241 10.58 -1.37 -30.66
N ASN A 242 9.36 -1.10 -30.21
CA ASN A 242 9.07 0.02 -29.31
C ASN A 242 9.33 -0.41 -27.85
N PRO A 243 10.16 0.32 -27.08
CA PRO A 243 10.39 0.02 -25.68
C PRO A 243 9.28 0.59 -24.79
N PHE A 244 8.82 -0.21 -23.83
CA PHE A 244 7.95 0.18 -22.73
C PHE A 244 8.65 -0.07 -21.40
N VAL A 245 8.59 0.89 -20.48
CA VAL A 245 9.25 0.78 -19.17
C VAL A 245 8.22 0.49 -18.09
N ILE A 246 8.56 -0.43 -17.19
CA ILE A 246 7.70 -0.89 -16.11
C ILE A 246 8.40 -0.78 -14.75
N ASP A 247 7.61 -0.85 -13.67
CA ASP A 247 8.07 -0.93 -12.28
C ASP A 247 8.72 0.36 -11.71
N PHE A 248 7.88 1.36 -11.41
CA PHE A 248 8.29 2.64 -10.82
C PHE A 248 8.23 2.79 -9.28
N PRO A 249 7.98 1.77 -8.43
CA PRO A 249 7.79 2.02 -7.00
C PRO A 249 9.04 2.55 -6.29
N GLN A 250 10.23 2.27 -6.84
CA GLN A 250 11.53 2.70 -6.32
C GLN A 250 11.99 4.07 -6.85
N ALA A 251 11.19 4.74 -7.68
CA ALA A 251 11.58 6.03 -8.23
C ALA A 251 11.81 7.08 -7.14
N VAL A 252 12.86 7.89 -7.32
CA VAL A 252 13.31 8.94 -6.39
C VAL A 252 13.35 10.30 -7.07
N SER A 253 13.38 11.36 -6.26
CA SER A 253 13.54 12.74 -6.75
C SER A 253 14.96 12.99 -7.26
N THR A 254 15.10 13.81 -8.30
CA THR A 254 16.41 14.36 -8.73
C THR A 254 17.05 15.28 -7.70
N LYS A 255 16.33 15.69 -6.65
CA LYS A 255 16.85 16.47 -5.51
C LYS A 255 17.42 15.59 -4.39
N HIS A 256 17.36 14.27 -4.52
CA HIS A 256 17.90 13.36 -3.52
C HIS A 256 19.43 13.53 -3.42
N PRO A 257 20.06 13.45 -2.23
CA PRO A 257 21.51 13.63 -2.07
C PRO A 257 22.36 12.70 -2.97
N ASN A 258 21.85 11.49 -3.20
CA ASN A 258 22.49 10.47 -4.03
C ASN A 258 21.94 10.40 -5.46
N ALA A 259 21.18 11.40 -5.91
CA ALA A 259 20.49 11.39 -7.21
C ALA A 259 21.44 11.12 -8.38
N GLU A 260 22.59 11.81 -8.42
CA GLU A 260 23.62 11.63 -9.47
C GLU A 260 24.06 10.17 -9.57
N SER A 261 24.44 9.56 -8.43
CA SER A 261 24.86 8.15 -8.41
C SER A 261 23.78 7.16 -8.85
N TYR A 262 22.51 7.48 -8.62
CA TYR A 262 21.40 6.63 -9.04
C TYR A 262 21.13 6.75 -10.54
N PHE A 263 21.18 7.97 -11.06
CA PHE A 263 21.02 8.22 -12.49
C PHE A 263 22.16 7.57 -13.28
N ASP A 264 23.42 7.76 -12.85
CA ASP A 264 24.59 7.17 -13.48
C ASP A 264 24.50 5.64 -13.51
N ARG A 265 24.04 5.04 -12.40
CA ARG A 265 23.84 3.59 -12.31
C ARG A 265 22.80 3.10 -13.32
N ASP A 266 21.69 3.81 -13.46
CA ASP A 266 20.60 3.46 -14.38
C ASP A 266 21.07 3.52 -15.84
N VAL A 267 21.71 4.62 -16.26
CA VAL A 267 22.20 4.76 -17.65
C VAL A 267 23.37 3.80 -17.95
N GLN A 268 24.25 3.55 -16.98
CA GLN A 268 25.34 2.57 -17.13
C GLN A 268 24.82 1.13 -17.21
N ALA A 269 23.75 0.79 -16.49
CA ALA A 269 23.15 -0.54 -16.57
C ALA A 269 22.67 -0.84 -18.00
N ILE A 270 21.97 0.11 -18.62
CA ILE A 270 21.55 0.00 -20.02
C ILE A 270 22.77 -0.06 -20.96
N ALA A 271 23.75 0.84 -20.80
CA ALA A 271 24.95 0.85 -21.65
C ALA A 271 25.70 -0.49 -21.61
N ARG A 272 25.95 -1.01 -20.41
CA ARG A 272 26.62 -2.31 -20.23
C ARG A 272 25.81 -3.46 -20.81
N PHE A 273 24.48 -3.42 -20.70
CA PHE A 273 23.63 -4.44 -21.31
C PHE A 273 23.80 -4.46 -22.83
N PHE A 274 23.77 -3.28 -23.48
CA PHE A 274 23.90 -3.18 -24.93
C PHE A 274 25.28 -3.59 -25.45
N GLU A 275 26.33 -3.22 -24.73
CA GLU A 275 27.70 -3.65 -25.03
C GLU A 275 27.81 -5.18 -24.96
N ASN A 276 27.35 -5.78 -23.87
CA ASN A 276 27.47 -7.23 -23.64
C ASN A 276 26.55 -8.06 -24.55
N ARG A 277 25.32 -7.60 -24.80
CA ARG A 277 24.30 -8.35 -25.55
C ARG A 277 24.44 -8.18 -27.05
N PHE A 278 24.69 -6.96 -27.51
CA PHE A 278 24.64 -6.61 -28.93
C PHE A 278 26.00 -6.17 -29.50
N GLY A 279 27.05 -6.06 -28.67
CA GLY A 279 28.34 -5.50 -29.09
C GLY A 279 28.22 -4.02 -29.49
N TYR A 280 27.20 -3.32 -29.00
CA TYR A 280 26.92 -1.95 -29.36
C TYR A 280 27.48 -0.99 -28.31
N THR A 281 28.31 -0.06 -28.75
CA THR A 281 28.85 1.03 -27.94
C THR A 281 28.47 2.35 -28.60
N SER A 282 27.81 3.22 -27.84
CA SER A 282 27.49 4.57 -28.32
C SER A 282 28.76 5.39 -28.54
N GLN A 283 28.77 6.19 -29.61
CA GLN A 283 29.82 7.20 -29.83
C GLN A 283 29.57 8.46 -29.01
N VAL A 284 28.34 8.67 -28.54
CA VAL A 284 27.94 9.79 -27.70
C VAL A 284 28.19 9.40 -26.24
N PRO A 285 28.84 10.27 -25.44
CA PRO A 285 29.02 10.01 -24.01
C PRO A 285 27.66 9.88 -23.31
N LEU A 286 27.64 9.13 -22.21
CA LEU A 286 26.45 9.03 -21.37
C LEU A 286 26.05 10.41 -20.84
N PRO A 287 24.75 10.71 -20.73
CA PRO A 287 24.30 11.97 -20.16
C PRO A 287 24.64 12.01 -18.67
N ASP A 288 25.06 13.18 -18.20
CA ASP A 288 25.23 13.47 -16.78
C ASP A 288 23.99 14.17 -16.23
N LEU A 289 23.58 13.82 -15.01
CA LEU A 289 22.39 14.43 -14.39
C LEU A 289 22.51 15.96 -14.25
N LYS A 290 23.75 16.48 -14.10
CA LYS A 290 24.05 17.90 -13.96
C LYS A 290 23.70 18.71 -15.21
N ASP A 291 23.74 18.09 -16.38
CA ASP A 291 23.48 18.74 -17.66
C ASP A 291 21.98 18.76 -18.00
N ILE A 292 21.17 18.01 -17.26
CA ILE A 292 19.74 17.88 -17.50
C ILE A 292 18.98 19.02 -16.81
N THR A 293 18.33 19.86 -17.60
CA THR A 293 17.47 20.92 -17.08
C THR A 293 16.09 20.37 -16.75
N ARG A 294 15.69 20.48 -15.49
CA ARG A 294 14.37 20.09 -15.01
C ARG A 294 13.28 20.96 -15.63
N LYS A 295 12.26 20.33 -16.22
CA LYS A 295 11.09 20.95 -16.87
C LYS A 295 9.82 20.81 -16.03
N TYR A 296 9.68 19.71 -15.28
CA TYR A 296 8.49 19.42 -14.50
C TYR A 296 8.84 18.95 -13.08
N ASP A 297 7.88 19.12 -12.18
CA ASP A 297 8.00 18.85 -10.74
C ASP A 297 7.22 17.58 -10.34
N LEU A 298 7.42 16.49 -11.07
CA LEU A 298 6.65 15.26 -10.86
C LEU A 298 6.98 14.57 -9.52
N ASP A 299 8.22 14.70 -9.07
CA ASP A 299 8.64 14.32 -7.72
C ASP A 299 7.88 15.05 -6.61
N VAL A 300 7.49 16.31 -6.83
CA VAL A 300 6.67 17.08 -5.87
C VAL A 300 5.23 16.59 -5.87
N LEU A 301 4.68 16.42 -7.08
CA LEU A 301 3.31 15.95 -7.27
C LEU A 301 3.11 14.55 -6.69
N LEU A 302 4.09 13.67 -6.88
CA LEU A 302 4.06 12.27 -6.46
C LEU A 302 4.69 12.05 -5.08
N LYS A 303 5.20 13.11 -4.43
CA LYS A 303 5.98 13.04 -3.18
C LYS A 303 7.04 11.94 -3.25
N ALA A 304 7.84 11.94 -4.32
CA ALA A 304 8.92 10.99 -4.49
C ALA A 304 9.94 11.13 -3.34
N SER A 305 10.60 10.02 -3.00
CA SER A 305 11.59 10.02 -1.92
C SER A 305 12.69 11.06 -2.20
N GLY A 306 13.00 11.92 -1.21
CA GLY A 306 14.07 12.92 -1.28
C GLY A 306 13.66 14.39 -1.45
N TYR A 307 12.37 14.72 -1.50
CA TYR A 307 11.90 16.12 -1.63
C TYR A 307 11.65 16.82 -0.26
N LYS A 308 12.14 18.05 -0.08
CA LYS A 308 12.16 18.82 1.20
C LYS A 308 11.27 20.08 1.27
N GLY A 309 10.37 20.34 0.33
CA GLY A 309 9.76 21.68 0.19
C GLY A 309 8.25 21.81 0.43
N ILE A 310 7.77 21.82 1.68
CA ILE A 310 6.57 22.57 2.10
C ILE A 310 6.80 23.06 3.54
N SER A 311 6.57 24.36 3.76
CA SER A 311 6.78 25.14 4.98
C SER A 311 5.91 24.73 6.17
N GLU A 312 6.42 25.03 7.37
CA GLU A 312 6.12 24.44 8.68
C GLU A 312 4.86 24.95 9.40
N ASP A 313 4.13 25.94 8.88
CA ASP A 313 3.08 26.59 9.66
C ASP A 313 1.77 26.63 8.88
N GLU A 314 0.94 25.59 8.97
CA GLU A 314 -0.52 25.73 9.02
C GLU A 314 -1.17 24.41 9.44
N SER A 315 -1.56 24.39 10.71
CA SER A 315 -2.30 23.38 11.43
C SER A 315 -3.66 23.07 10.78
N VAL A 316 -3.76 21.99 10.00
CA VAL A 316 -5.07 21.42 9.63
C VAL A 316 -4.97 19.88 9.49
N GLU A 317 -4.65 19.18 10.59
CA GLU A 317 -4.61 17.70 10.65
C GLU A 317 -5.75 17.06 11.46
N GLU A 318 -6.82 17.80 11.76
CA GLU A 318 -8.05 17.24 12.34
C GLU A 318 -9.29 17.24 11.41
N ASP A 319 -9.27 17.93 10.25
CA ASP A 319 -10.51 18.19 9.49
C ASP A 319 -10.73 17.38 8.18
N ILE A 320 -9.77 16.57 7.69
CA ILE A 320 -9.87 15.92 6.36
C ILE A 320 -10.17 14.40 6.44
N ALA A 321 -10.78 13.97 7.55
CA ALA A 321 -11.65 12.79 7.57
C ALA A 321 -13.14 13.18 7.63
N GLU A 322 -13.42 14.47 7.55
CA GLU A 322 -14.71 15.10 7.84
C GLU A 322 -15.34 15.85 6.66
N GLU A 323 -14.67 16.06 5.51
CA GLU A 323 -15.31 16.74 4.36
C GLU A 323 -16.04 15.85 3.32
N CYS A 324 -16.39 14.61 3.71
CA CYS A 324 -17.64 13.99 3.22
C CYS A 324 -18.68 13.87 4.36
N ALA A 325 -18.50 14.59 5.47
CA ALA A 325 -19.15 14.23 6.72
C ALA A 325 -19.29 15.29 7.85
N SER A 326 -19.02 16.60 7.73
CA SER A 326 -19.46 17.54 8.78
C SER A 326 -19.36 19.01 8.42
N THR A 327 -20.46 19.73 8.66
CA THR A 327 -20.45 21.09 9.18
C THR A 327 -20.15 21.06 10.68
N SER A 328 -19.19 21.92 11.08
CA SER A 328 -18.97 22.61 12.37
C SER A 328 -18.52 21.88 13.65
N ASP A 329 -17.38 22.37 14.15
CA ASP A 329 -16.94 22.74 15.52
C ASP A 329 -16.53 21.67 16.58
N GLY A 330 -15.24 21.66 16.93
CA GLY A 330 -14.73 22.37 18.13
C GLY A 330 -14.25 21.58 19.37
N SER A 331 -12.94 21.73 19.69
CA SER A 331 -12.30 21.82 21.03
C SER A 331 -11.63 20.58 21.71
N SER A 332 -10.29 20.54 21.56
CA SER A 332 -9.16 20.49 22.55
C SER A 332 -9.17 19.66 23.85
N GLY A 333 -8.02 18.99 24.10
CA GLY A 333 -7.48 18.69 25.46
C GLY A 333 -6.47 17.53 25.51
N LEU A 334 -5.17 17.83 25.64
CA LEU A 334 -4.04 16.90 25.78
C LEU A 334 -3.75 16.54 27.25
N ASP A 335 -3.21 15.34 27.49
CA ASP A 335 -2.20 15.08 28.53
C ASP A 335 -1.32 13.86 28.16
N LYS A 336 0.00 14.01 28.30
CA LYS A 336 1.06 13.00 28.09
C LYS A 336 1.46 12.40 29.45
N ASP A 337 1.82 11.13 29.49
CA ASP A 337 2.58 10.57 30.61
C ASP A 337 3.62 9.52 30.14
N ASP A 338 4.64 9.41 30.99
CA ASP A 338 6.05 9.15 30.78
C ASP A 338 6.45 7.71 31.14
N SER A 339 7.47 7.13 30.47
CA SER A 339 8.26 6.05 31.06
C SER A 339 9.64 5.96 30.41
N LYS A 340 10.64 6.26 31.25
CA LYS A 340 12.08 6.27 31.02
C LYS A 340 12.70 4.87 30.91
N ASP A 341 13.68 4.73 30.02
CA ASP A 341 14.93 3.99 30.18
C ASP A 341 15.96 4.65 29.23
N GLU A 342 17.06 5.20 29.77
CA GLU A 342 18.27 5.72 29.08
C GLU A 342 19.31 4.56 29.02
N GLU A 343 20.15 4.35 27.99
CA GLU A 343 21.23 5.22 27.48
C GLU A 343 21.49 5.03 25.95
N ASP A 344 21.53 6.17 25.23
CA ASP A 344 22.51 6.73 24.26
C ASP A 344 23.20 5.85 23.18
N ASP A 345 23.44 6.29 21.92
CA ASP A 345 23.03 7.45 21.12
C ASP A 345 23.48 7.19 19.65
N GLU A 346 22.69 7.62 18.66
CA GLU A 346 23.11 8.32 17.43
C GLU A 346 21.87 8.63 16.57
N ASN A 347 21.43 9.88 16.73
CA ASN A 347 20.32 10.59 16.07
C ASN A 347 20.20 10.42 14.53
N ILE A 348 19.03 9.95 14.06
CA ILE A 348 18.38 10.42 12.82
C ILE A 348 16.85 10.44 13.02
N HIS A 349 16.27 11.63 13.09
CA HIS A 349 14.82 11.87 13.12
C HIS A 349 14.24 11.96 11.70
N VAL A 350 13.25 11.13 11.39
CA VAL A 350 12.34 11.33 10.25
C VAL A 350 10.92 10.92 10.68
N GLU A 351 10.01 11.89 10.81
CA GLU A 351 8.58 11.64 10.98
C GLU A 351 7.88 11.62 9.60
N GLU A 352 7.19 10.53 9.26
CA GLU A 352 6.44 10.39 8.01
C GLU A 352 4.97 9.99 8.26
N LYS A 353 4.06 10.90 7.88
CA LYS A 353 2.62 10.69 7.58
C LYS A 353 2.25 11.78 6.55
N ASP A 354 1.41 11.62 5.54
CA ASP A 354 0.57 10.55 5.01
C ASP A 354 0.45 10.82 3.49
N THR A 355 0.48 9.77 2.66
CA THR A 355 0.90 9.85 1.24
C THR A 355 -0.20 9.60 0.19
N LEU A 356 -1.44 9.25 0.55
CA LEU A 356 -2.36 8.67 -0.46
C LEU A 356 -3.64 9.44 -0.81
N GLN A 357 -4.11 10.39 0.01
CA GLN A 357 -5.30 11.19 -0.33
C GLN A 357 -4.96 12.51 -1.05
N THR A 358 -3.78 13.07 -0.81
CA THR A 358 -3.32 14.29 -1.52
C THR A 358 -3.10 14.05 -3.02
N ILE A 359 -2.60 12.86 -3.37
CA ILE A 359 -2.39 12.45 -4.77
C ILE A 359 -3.76 12.29 -5.46
N THR A 360 -4.70 11.58 -4.83
CA THR A 360 -6.05 11.36 -5.41
C THR A 360 -6.92 12.62 -5.45
N TYR A 361 -6.82 13.53 -4.46
CA TYR A 361 -7.59 14.79 -4.41
C TYR A 361 -7.09 15.82 -5.43
N LYS A 362 -5.77 15.97 -5.62
CA LYS A 362 -5.22 16.89 -6.64
C LYS A 362 -5.46 16.42 -8.07
N MET A 363 -5.60 15.11 -8.29
CA MET A 363 -6.03 14.55 -9.57
C MET A 363 -7.52 14.78 -9.87
N GLY A 364 -8.39 14.84 -8.86
CA GLY A 364 -9.84 15.08 -9.02
C GLY A 364 -10.25 16.54 -9.25
N GLN A 365 -9.35 17.50 -9.03
CA GLN A 365 -9.58 18.94 -9.27
C GLN A 365 -9.40 19.35 -10.74
N PHE A 366 -8.86 18.46 -11.60
CA PHE A 366 -8.84 18.67 -13.05
C PHE A 366 -10.23 18.38 -13.63
N ARG A 367 -11.08 19.40 -13.68
CA ARG A 367 -12.26 19.40 -14.56
C ARG A 367 -11.80 19.65 -16.00
N PHE A 368 -12.28 18.77 -16.88
CA PHE A 368 -12.34 18.95 -18.33
C PHE A 368 -12.73 20.38 -18.69
N ASP A 369 -11.96 20.98 -19.60
CA ASP A 369 -12.47 22.09 -20.39
C ASP A 369 -13.69 21.57 -21.19
N SER A 370 -14.81 22.24 -20.99
CA SER A 370 -16.12 21.83 -21.45
C SER A 370 -16.26 22.07 -22.94
N GLY A 371 -16.21 21.00 -23.72
CA GLY A 371 -16.55 21.05 -25.14
C GLY A 371 -16.45 19.70 -25.81
N LEU A 372 -17.48 18.86 -25.64
CA LEU A 372 -18.05 17.96 -26.67
C LEU A 372 -19.13 17.08 -26.03
N SER A 373 -20.38 17.46 -26.31
CA SER A 373 -21.59 16.69 -26.06
C SER A 373 -21.62 15.45 -26.95
N LEU A 374 -22.20 14.36 -26.44
CA LEU A 374 -23.09 13.48 -27.22
C LEU A 374 -24.00 12.68 -26.26
N GLU A 375 -25.28 13.05 -26.25
CA GLU A 375 -26.36 12.33 -25.56
C GLU A 375 -26.71 11.00 -26.24
N GLY A 376 -27.15 10.04 -25.42
CA GLY A 376 -28.33 9.22 -25.73
C GLY A 376 -28.09 7.73 -25.98
N ARG A 377 -28.40 6.88 -24.98
CA ARG A 377 -29.69 6.14 -24.94
C ARG A 377 -29.80 5.21 -23.73
N ASP A 378 -31.06 5.05 -23.38
CA ASP A 378 -31.66 4.58 -22.14
C ASP A 378 -31.88 3.05 -22.07
N SER A 379 -32.13 2.60 -20.85
CA SER A 379 -32.97 1.47 -20.42
C SER A 379 -32.32 0.10 -20.16
N ARG A 380 -32.20 -0.29 -18.87
CA ARG A 380 -33.29 -1.00 -18.17
C ARG A 380 -32.99 -1.23 -16.68
N GLN A 381 -33.97 -0.82 -15.90
CA GLN A 381 -34.15 -0.85 -14.46
C GLN A 381 -34.26 -2.30 -13.93
N TRP A 382 -33.51 -2.64 -12.89
CA TRP A 382 -33.79 -3.78 -12.01
C TRP A 382 -33.64 -3.39 -10.53
N ASP A 383 -34.46 -4.07 -9.74
CA ASP A 383 -35.09 -3.70 -8.49
C ASP A 383 -34.16 -3.33 -7.31
N SER A 384 -34.53 -2.20 -6.70
CA SER A 384 -34.07 -1.56 -5.49
C SER A 384 -34.25 -2.44 -4.23
N ARG A 385 -33.21 -3.20 -3.88
CA ARG A 385 -32.83 -3.36 -2.47
C ARG A 385 -31.42 -2.85 -2.31
N SER A 386 -31.31 -1.58 -1.93
CA SER A 386 -30.07 -0.91 -1.60
C SER A 386 -29.16 -1.86 -0.80
N PRO A 387 -27.93 -2.17 -1.26
CA PRO A 387 -26.93 -2.75 -0.38
C PRO A 387 -26.85 -1.79 0.80
N ALA A 388 -27.27 -2.25 2.00
CA ALA A 388 -27.37 -1.40 3.19
C ALA A 388 -26.15 -0.49 3.24
N GLU A 389 -26.39 0.81 3.00
CA GLU A 389 -25.34 1.80 2.86
C GLU A 389 -24.49 1.69 4.12
N ILE A 390 -23.23 1.34 3.94
CA ILE A 390 -22.35 1.02 5.07
C ILE A 390 -22.12 2.34 5.81
N ASP A 391 -22.89 2.59 6.86
CA ASP A 391 -22.72 3.79 7.67
C ASP A 391 -21.35 3.77 8.37
N TYR A 392 -20.40 4.46 7.73
CA TYR A 392 -19.03 4.59 8.18
C TYR A 392 -18.91 5.43 9.46
N LYS A 393 -19.87 6.33 9.77
CA LYS A 393 -19.89 7.12 11.02
C LYS A 393 -20.16 6.20 12.20
N GLU A 394 -21.20 5.37 12.09
CA GLU A 394 -21.52 4.38 13.13
C GLU A 394 -20.39 3.36 13.32
N ILE A 395 -19.77 2.94 12.23
CA ILE A 395 -18.64 2.01 12.31
C ILE A 395 -17.41 2.64 13.00
N ARG A 396 -17.07 3.90 12.68
CA ARG A 396 -16.00 4.63 13.38
C ARG A 396 -16.28 4.73 14.88
N ARG A 397 -17.54 5.01 15.25
CA ARG A 397 -17.98 5.03 16.66
C ARG A 397 -17.76 3.68 17.34
N ILE A 398 -18.13 2.58 16.68
CA ILE A 398 -17.92 1.22 17.18
C ILE A 398 -16.44 0.92 17.41
N VAL A 399 -15.57 1.26 16.44
CA VAL A 399 -14.13 1.02 16.55
C VAL A 399 -13.49 1.87 17.66
N LYS A 400 -13.83 3.16 17.74
CA LYS A 400 -13.33 4.08 18.77
C LYS A 400 -13.76 3.60 20.17
N HIS A 401 -15.02 3.17 20.30
CA HIS A 401 -15.55 2.61 21.54
C HIS A 401 -14.88 1.29 21.96
N ASP A 402 -14.61 0.37 21.02
CA ASP A 402 -13.90 -0.89 21.34
C ASP A 402 -12.45 -0.64 21.76
N LEU A 403 -11.76 0.31 21.10
CA LEU A 403 -10.41 0.72 21.46
C LEU A 403 -10.38 1.33 22.88
N ALA A 404 -11.27 2.28 23.17
CA ALA A 404 -11.39 2.90 24.49
C ALA A 404 -11.72 1.86 25.57
N ARG A 405 -12.63 0.92 25.28
CA ARG A 405 -12.96 -0.19 26.18
C ARG A 405 -11.77 -1.09 26.48
N LYS A 406 -10.91 -1.37 25.49
CA LYS A 406 -9.68 -2.15 25.66
C LYS A 406 -8.63 -1.40 26.48
N MET A 407 -8.47 -0.09 26.26
CA MET A 407 -7.56 0.77 27.03
C MET A 407 -7.98 0.81 28.50
N ARG A 408 -9.25 1.08 28.79
CA ARG A 408 -9.80 1.06 30.16
C ARG A 408 -9.62 -0.30 30.84
N LYS A 409 -9.82 -1.41 30.11
CA LYS A 409 -9.54 -2.76 30.63
C LYS A 409 -8.05 -2.98 30.93
N ARG A 410 -7.15 -2.38 30.16
CA ARG A 410 -5.69 -2.44 30.38
C ARG A 410 -5.29 -1.62 31.61
N GLU A 411 -5.80 -0.40 31.74
CA GLU A 411 -5.60 0.46 32.92
C GLU A 411 -6.09 -0.23 34.19
N ILE A 412 -7.30 -0.79 34.18
CA ILE A 412 -7.84 -1.54 35.33
C ILE A 412 -6.95 -2.73 35.69
N ARG A 413 -6.39 -3.44 34.69
CA ARG A 413 -5.46 -4.55 34.94
C ARG A 413 -4.14 -4.06 35.53
N LEU A 414 -3.58 -2.96 35.01
CA LEU A 414 -2.36 -2.35 35.51
C LEU A 414 -2.53 -1.86 36.94
N ALA A 415 -3.63 -1.14 37.23
CA ALA A 415 -3.99 -0.70 38.56
C ALA A 415 -4.19 -1.87 39.53
N LYS A 416 -4.79 -2.99 39.08
CA LYS A 416 -4.90 -4.21 39.88
C LYS A 416 -3.55 -4.82 40.18
N THR A 417 -2.67 -4.95 39.19
CA THR A 417 -1.31 -5.48 39.39
C THR A 417 -0.48 -4.59 40.33
N GLU A 418 -0.61 -3.28 40.20
CA GLU A 418 0.10 -2.32 41.06
C GLU A 418 -0.43 -2.34 42.50
N CYS A 419 -1.74 -2.45 42.68
CA CYS A 419 -2.36 -2.64 44.00
C CYS A 419 -1.90 -3.93 44.67
N THR A 420 -1.85 -5.05 43.95
CA THR A 420 -1.29 -6.31 44.47
C THR A 420 0.19 -6.18 44.83
N ARG A 421 0.99 -5.44 44.04
CA ARG A 421 2.40 -5.19 44.35
C ARG A 421 2.56 -4.36 45.62
N ARG A 422 1.79 -3.29 45.77
CA ARG A 422 1.78 -2.43 46.98
C ARG A 422 1.29 -3.18 48.22
N ASN A 423 0.34 -4.09 48.08
CA ASN A 423 -0.13 -4.92 49.20
C ASN A 423 0.90 -5.98 49.59
N ALA A 424 1.65 -6.53 48.63
CA ALA A 424 2.74 -7.44 48.90
C ALA A 424 3.89 -6.73 49.65
N THR A 425 4.29 -5.53 49.23
CA THR A 425 5.34 -4.75 49.92
C THR A 425 4.93 -4.35 51.34
N LYS A 426 3.68 -3.91 51.54
CA LYS A 426 3.15 -3.63 52.89
C LYS A 426 3.09 -4.87 53.78
N GLY A 427 2.83 -6.05 53.20
CA GLY A 427 2.89 -7.33 53.92
C GLY A 427 4.30 -7.66 54.39
N VAL A 428 5.31 -7.43 53.54
CA VAL A 428 6.73 -7.62 53.88
C VAL A 428 7.18 -6.63 54.95
N GLU A 429 6.85 -5.34 54.84
CA GLU A 429 7.17 -4.33 55.86
C GLU A 429 6.52 -4.63 57.22
N LYS A 430 5.28 -5.15 57.22
CA LYS A 430 4.58 -5.51 58.44
C LYS A 430 5.17 -6.76 59.11
N ASN A 431 5.67 -7.71 58.33
CA ASN A 431 6.41 -8.86 58.85
C ASN A 431 7.79 -8.46 59.38
N MET A 432 8.54 -7.61 58.67
CA MET A 432 9.80 -7.06 59.17
C MET A 432 9.64 -6.31 60.49
N LYS A 433 8.57 -5.50 60.64
CA LYS A 433 8.31 -4.81 61.92
C LYS A 433 7.97 -5.76 63.06
N ARG A 434 7.23 -6.84 62.79
CA ARG A 434 6.98 -7.89 63.81
C ARG A 434 8.25 -8.63 64.18
N ASP A 435 9.10 -8.95 63.21
CA ASP A 435 10.34 -9.67 63.49
C ASP A 435 11.29 -8.80 64.34
N VAL A 436 11.34 -7.48 64.11
CA VAL A 436 12.11 -6.55 64.95
C VAL A 436 11.54 -6.42 66.37
N GLU A 437 10.23 -6.53 66.56
CA GLU A 437 9.60 -6.56 67.90
C GLU A 437 9.81 -7.88 68.65
N VAL A 438 9.99 -9.00 67.94
CA VAL A 438 10.18 -10.34 68.57
C VAL A 438 11.64 -10.63 68.93
N PHE A 439 12.61 -9.97 68.30
CA PHE A 439 14.04 -10.10 68.62
C PHE A 439 14.60 -8.92 69.45
N GLY A 440 13.73 -8.00 69.90
CA GLY A 440 14.08 -6.78 70.63
C GLY A 440 13.91 -6.83 72.15
N ASP A 441 13.48 -7.95 72.73
CA ASP A 441 13.36 -8.18 74.18
C ASP A 441 14.34 -9.25 74.69
#